data_AF-A0A2X2K403-F1
#
_entry.id   AF-A0A2X2K403-F1
#
_cell.length_a   1.000
_cell.length_b   1.000
_cell.length_c   1.000
_cell.angle_alpha   90.00
_cell.angle_beta   90.00
_cell.angle_gamma   90.00
#
_symmetry.space_group_name_H-M   'P 1'
#
loop_
_entity.id
_entity.type
_entity.pdbx_description
1 polymer ?
#
loop_
_entity_poly.entity_id
_entity_poly.type
_entity_poly.pdbx_seq_one_letter_code
_entity_poly.pdbx_strand_id
1 'polypeptide(L)' 'MTPFMTEDFLLDTEFARRLYHDYAKDQPIFDYHCHLPPQQIAEDYRFKNLYDIWLKGDHWQIAFSVNCR' A
#
# COMPACT_ATOMS: atom_id res chain seq x y z
N MET A 1 19.53 -16.88 7.89
CA MET A 1 19.01 -15.89 6.93
C MET A 1 17.69 -15.38 7.50
N THR A 2 17.56 -14.09 7.77
CA THR A 2 16.25 -13.54 8.14
C THR A 2 15.35 -13.61 6.90
N PRO A 3 14.10 -14.07 7.01
CA PRO A 3 13.17 -14.04 5.89
C PRO A 3 13.00 -12.61 5.36
N PHE A 4 12.80 -12.45 4.06
CA PHE A 4 12.41 -11.16 3.47
C PHE A 4 10.95 -10.86 3.84
N MET A 5 10.63 -9.60 4.19
CA MET A 5 9.31 -9.15 4.65
C MET A 5 8.78 -9.90 5.89
N THR A 6 9.49 -9.79 7.02
CA THR A 6 9.01 -10.24 8.34
C THR A 6 8.06 -9.21 8.97
N GLU A 7 7.43 -9.56 10.10
CA GLU A 7 6.63 -8.61 10.91
C GLU A 7 7.44 -7.38 11.37
N ASP A 8 8.77 -7.51 11.45
CA ASP A 8 9.70 -6.43 11.81
C ASP A 8 10.36 -5.79 10.58
N PHE A 9 9.75 -5.92 9.41
CA PHE A 9 10.27 -5.31 8.18
C PHE A 9 10.42 -3.79 8.36
N LEU A 10 11.63 -3.27 8.11
CA LEU A 10 12.06 -1.88 8.35
C LEU A 10 12.16 -1.46 9.84
N LEU A 11 12.03 -2.37 10.79
CA LEU A 11 12.12 -2.10 12.23
C LEU A 11 13.46 -2.60 12.81
N ASP A 12 14.50 -1.80 12.62
CA ASP A 12 15.89 -2.17 12.97
C ASP A 12 16.19 -2.16 14.48
N THR A 13 15.32 -1.57 15.31
CA THR A 13 15.53 -1.42 16.75
C THR A 13 14.37 -1.96 17.58
N GLU A 14 14.66 -2.41 18.80
CA GLU A 14 13.63 -2.79 19.78
C GLU A 14 12.62 -1.67 20.04
N PHE A 15 13.07 -0.41 20.03
CA PHE A 15 12.20 0.74 20.22
C PHE A 15 11.25 0.94 19.03
N ALA A 16 11.75 0.79 17.80
CA ALA A 16 10.92 0.88 16.59
C ALA A 16 9.84 -0.22 16.56
N ARG A 17 10.20 -1.46 16.95
CA ARG A 17 9.25 -2.58 17.08
C ARG A 17 8.14 -2.27 18.07
N ARG A 18 8.49 -1.82 19.27
CA ARG A 18 7.51 -1.45 20.30
C ARG A 18 6.59 -0.33 19.85
N LEU A 19 7.13 0.75 19.28
CA LEU A 19 6.30 1.86 18.80
C LEU A 19 5.32 1.41 17.71
N TYR A 20 5.77 0.57 16.78
CA TYR A 20 4.91 0.09 15.70
C TYR A 20 3.86 -0.90 16.21
N HIS A 21 4.29 -1.97 16.87
CA HIS A 21 3.40 -3.07 17.27
C HIS A 21 2.47 -2.71 18.44
N ASP A 22 2.93 -1.92 19.41
CA ASP A 22 2.12 -1.60 20.59
C ASP A 22 1.19 -0.39 20.38
N TYR A 23 1.53 0.51 19.43
CA TYR A 23 0.80 1.79 19.27
C TYR A 23 0.33 2.07 17.85
N ALA A 24 1.22 1.97 16.84
CA ALA A 24 0.93 2.48 15.50
C ALA A 24 0.05 1.55 14.65
N LYS A 25 0.26 0.23 14.73
CA LYS A 25 -0.36 -0.79 13.86
C LYS A 25 -1.89 -0.76 13.90
N ASP A 26 -2.47 -0.51 15.08
CA ASP A 26 -3.92 -0.53 15.30
C ASP A 26 -4.57 0.86 15.15
N GLN A 27 -3.82 1.92 14.82
CA GLN A 27 -4.41 3.24 14.61
C GLN A 27 -5.22 3.29 13.31
N PRO A 28 -6.35 4.03 13.29
CA PRO A 28 -7.09 4.25 12.06
C PRO A 28 -6.28 5.09 11.07
N ILE A 29 -6.48 4.81 9.77
CA ILE A 29 -5.89 5.60 8.69
C ILE A 29 -6.76 6.83 8.47
N PHE A 30 -6.16 8.01 8.57
CA PHE A 30 -6.78 9.27 8.19
C PHE A 30 -6.09 9.83 6.94
N ASP A 31 -6.65 9.52 5.77
CA ASP A 31 -6.09 9.91 4.47
C ASP A 31 -6.74 11.22 3.98
N TYR A 32 -6.19 12.36 4.43
CA TYR A 32 -6.71 13.69 4.13
C TYR A 32 -6.50 14.12 2.67
N HIS A 33 -5.62 13.43 1.94
CA HIS A 33 -5.27 13.77 0.57
C HIS A 33 -5.01 12.52 -0.26
N CYS A 34 -6.06 12.07 -0.95
CA CYS A 34 -5.99 10.99 -1.90
C CYS A 34 -6.53 11.41 -3.27
N HIS A 35 -6.22 10.62 -4.29
CA HIS A 35 -6.73 10.78 -5.65
C HIS A 35 -7.64 9.62 -6.07
N LEU A 36 -8.27 8.95 -5.09
CA LEU A 36 -9.20 7.87 -5.36
C LEU A 36 -10.42 8.40 -6.13
N PRO A 37 -10.88 7.73 -7.21
CA PRO A 37 -12.04 8.19 -7.97
C PRO A 37 -13.31 8.17 -7.10
N PRO A 38 -13.95 9.33 -6.82
CA PRO A 38 -15.11 9.37 -5.92
C PRO A 38 -16.29 8.53 -6.41
N GLN A 39 -16.44 8.41 -7.73
CA GLN A 39 -17.47 7.59 -8.35
C GLN A 39 -17.30 6.10 -8.03
N GLN A 40 -16.07 5.58 -8.06
CA GLN A 40 -15.81 4.17 -7.73
C GLN A 40 -16.13 3.86 -6.28
N ILE A 41 -15.89 4.82 -5.38
CA ILE A 41 -16.28 4.72 -3.97
C ILE A 41 -17.81 4.72 -3.84
N ALA A 42 -18.49 5.67 -4.50
CA ALA A 42 -19.94 5.81 -4.44
C ALA A 42 -20.70 4.59 -5.00
N GLU A 43 -20.14 3.93 -6.00
CA GLU A 43 -20.74 2.77 -6.67
C GLU A 43 -20.36 1.42 -6.05
N ASP A 44 -19.53 1.39 -5.00
CA ASP A 44 -18.91 0.14 -4.47
C ASP A 44 -18.30 -0.69 -5.60
N TYR A 45 -17.49 -0.03 -6.43
CA TYR A 45 -16.99 -0.60 -7.68
C TYR A 45 -16.24 -1.92 -7.46
N ARG A 46 -16.70 -2.98 -8.15
CA ARG A 46 -16.07 -4.30 -8.13
C ARG A 46 -15.10 -4.46 -9.29
N PHE A 47 -13.81 -4.51 -8.99
CA PHE A 47 -12.77 -4.78 -9.96
C PHE A 47 -12.93 -6.15 -10.62
N LYS A 48 -12.66 -6.24 -11.92
CA LYS A 48 -12.89 -7.47 -12.69
C LYS A 48 -11.84 -8.56 -12.45
N ASN A 49 -10.61 -8.15 -12.15
CA ASN A 49 -9.46 -9.02 -11.92
C ASN A 49 -8.31 -8.23 -11.26
N LEU A 50 -7.23 -8.92 -10.92
CA LEU A 50 -6.06 -8.31 -10.26
C LEU A 50 -5.36 -7.25 -11.14
N TYR A 51 -5.33 -7.44 -12.47
CA TYR A 51 -4.74 -6.47 -13.39
C TYR A 51 -5.48 -5.13 -13.33
N ASP A 52 -6.81 -5.16 -13.26
CA ASP A 52 -7.70 -4.00 -13.25
C ASP A 52 -7.44 -3.08 -12.05
N ILE A 53 -7.18 -3.64 -10.87
CA ILE A 53 -6.90 -2.89 -9.64
C ILE A 53 -5.45 -2.44 -9.53
N TRP A 54 -4.47 -3.27 -9.94
CA TRP A 54 -3.04 -2.98 -9.73
C TRP A 54 -2.40 -2.13 -10.83
N LEU A 55 -2.77 -2.34 -12.10
CA LEU A 55 -2.01 -1.76 -13.23
C LEU A 55 -2.70 -0.57 -13.89
N LYS A 56 -3.97 -0.31 -13.59
CA LYS A 56 -4.69 0.85 -14.15
C LYS A 56 -4.62 2.12 -13.31
N GLY A 57 -4.39 2.00 -12.00
CA GLY A 57 -4.56 3.10 -11.05
C GLY A 57 -3.34 4.02 -10.93
N ASP A 58 -2.14 3.44 -10.85
CA ASP A 58 -0.93 4.20 -10.56
C ASP A 58 0.05 4.15 -11.73
N HIS A 59 0.28 5.31 -12.34
CA HIS A 59 1.13 5.46 -13.52
C HIS A 59 2.59 5.04 -13.28
N TRP A 60 3.03 4.91 -12.03
CA TRP A 60 4.37 4.46 -11.66
C TRP A 60 4.73 3.09 -12.23
N GLN A 61 3.81 2.12 -12.17
CA GLN A 61 4.06 0.78 -12.70
C GLN A 61 4.12 0.79 -14.24
N ILE A 62 3.29 1.61 -14.88
CA ILE A 62 3.31 1.81 -16.34
C ILE A 62 4.60 2.50 -16.78
N ALA A 63 5.00 3.57 -16.09
CA ALA A 63 6.24 4.30 -16.37
C ALA A 63 7.48 3.42 -16.19
N PHE A 64 7.51 2.61 -15.13
CA PHE A 64 8.58 1.62 -14.92
C PHE A 64 8.62 0.59 -16.07
N SER A 65 7.47 0.04 -16.48
CA SER A 65 7.41 -0.91 -17.61
C SER A 65 7.84 -0.30 -18.96
N VAL A 66 7.67 1.01 -19.15
CA VAL A 66 8.14 1.73 -20.36
C VAL A 66 9.65 1.98 -20.30
N ASN A 67 10.18 2.31 -19.12
CA ASN A 67 11.61 2.58 -18.92
C ASN A 67 12.50 1.33 -18.82
N CYS A 68 11.91 0.14 -18.62
CA CYS A 68 12.63 -1.14 -18.63
C CYS A 68 12.72 -1.80 -20.01
N ARG A 69 12.43 -1.06 -21.09
CA ARG A 69 12.75 -1.47 -22.47
C ARG A 69 14.09 -0.93 -22.93
#